data_AF-A0A7C6B460-F1
#
_entry.id   AF-A0A7C6B460-F1
#
_cell.length_a   1.000
_cell.length_b   1.000
_cell.length_c   1.000
_cell.angle_alpha   90.00
_cell.angle_beta   90.00
_cell.angle_gamma   90.00
#
_symmetry.space_group_name_H-M   'P 1'
#
loop_
_entity.id
_entity.type
_entity.pdbx_description
1 polymer ?
#
loop_
_entity_poly.entity_id
_entity_poly.type
_entity_poly.pdbx_seq_one_letter_code
_entity_poly.pdbx_strand_id
1 'polypeptide(L)'
;MYFDELNRRLIQYLQSRLQCGELTERRLARMAGLSQPHLHNVLKGVRRLSNELADQILRQLRISLLDLLTPEERAPRPSLWPPLPASQAAQLRRGRD
;
A
#
# COMPACT_ATOMS: atom_id res chain seq x y z
N MET A 1 -2.17 -9.94 4.63
CA MET A 1 -2.76 -8.60 4.50
C MET A 1 -3.93 -8.68 3.52
N TYR A 2 -5.03 -8.00 3.81
CA TYR A 2 -6.24 -7.96 2.96
C TYR A 2 -6.53 -6.52 2.51
N PHE A 3 -7.35 -6.32 1.48
CA PHE A 3 -7.68 -4.99 0.94
C PHE A 3 -8.27 -4.04 1.98
N ASP A 4 -9.09 -4.55 2.90
CA ASP A 4 -9.68 -3.71 3.94
C ASP A 4 -8.65 -3.12 4.90
N GLU A 5 -7.58 -3.86 5.17
CA GLU A 5 -6.47 -3.37 5.97
C GLU A 5 -5.70 -2.26 5.23
N LEU A 6 -5.45 -2.42 3.92
CA LEU A 6 -4.85 -1.37 3.10
C LEU A 6 -5.72 -0.11 3.05
N ASN A 7 -7.03 -0.26 2.88
CA ASN A 7 -7.97 0.86 2.88
C ASN A 7 -7.95 1.60 4.22
N ARG A 8 -7.94 0.88 5.34
CA ARG A 8 -7.82 1.46 6.69
C ARG A 8 -6.52 2.24 6.84
N ARG A 9 -5.39 1.68 6.43
CA ARG A 9 -4.08 2.35 6.51
C ARG A 9 -3.97 3.55 5.57
N LEU A 10 -4.58 3.50 4.39
CA LEU A 10 -4.67 4.65 3.51
C LEU A 10 -5.46 5.78 4.18
N ILE A 11 -6.60 5.50 4.83
CA ILE A 11 -7.36 6.51 5.57
C ILE A 11 -6.50 7.13 6.69
N GLN A 12 -5.79 6.31 7.46
CA GLN A 12 -4.90 6.79 8.52
C GLN A 12 -3.78 7.67 7.97
N TYR A 13 -3.14 7.24 6.88
CA TYR A 13 -2.11 8.02 6.18
C TYR A 13 -2.66 9.40 5.75
N LEU A 14 -3.86 9.45 5.17
CA LEU A 14 -4.50 10.71 4.78
C LEU A 14 -4.82 11.59 5.99
N GLN A 15 -5.36 11.02 7.07
CA GLN A 15 -5.67 11.74 8.30
C GLN A 15 -4.42 12.38 8.91
N SER A 16 -3.29 11.68 8.97
CA SER A 16 -2.03 12.24 9.47
C SER A 16 -1.59 13.45 8.66
N ARG A 17 -1.64 13.39 7.33
CA ARG A 17 -1.27 14.52 6.46
C ARG A 17 -2.21 15.72 6.58
N LEU A 18 -3.51 15.45 6.81
CA LEU A 18 -4.51 16.49 7.10
C LEU A 18 -4.23 17.18 8.43
N GLN A 19 -3.90 16.41 9.48
CA GLN A 19 -3.58 16.93 10.81
C GLN A 19 -2.30 17.76 10.82
N CYS A 20 -1.29 17.37 10.04
CA CYS A 20 -0.05 18.14 9.87
C CYS A 20 -0.20 19.37 8.96
N GLY A 21 -1.36 19.58 8.33
CA GLY A 21 -1.60 20.71 7.42
C GLY A 21 -0.92 20.58 6.04
N GLU A 22 -0.27 19.46 5.74
CA GLU A 22 0.34 19.20 4.43
C GLU A 22 -0.71 19.08 3.31
N LEU A 23 -1.91 18.67 3.70
CA LEU A 23 -3.06 18.48 2.83
C LEU A 23 -4.28 19.11 3.48
N THR A 24 -5.20 19.64 2.69
CA THR A 24 -6.52 20.06 3.17
C THR A 24 -7.58 19.12 2.62
N GLU A 25 -8.65 18.89 3.37
CA GLU A 25 -9.76 18.02 2.92
C GLU A 25 -10.34 18.51 1.60
N ARG A 26 -10.51 19.84 1.44
CA ARG A 26 -11.01 20.44 0.21
C ARG A 26 -10.10 20.13 -0.99
N ARG A 27 -8.78 20.21 -0.82
CA ARG A 27 -7.82 19.87 -1.88
C ARG A 27 -7.88 18.38 -2.20
N LEU A 28 -7.90 17.53 -1.19
CA LEU A 28 -8.02 16.07 -1.37
C LEU A 28 -9.32 15.71 -2.09
N ALA A 29 -10.45 16.33 -1.74
CA ALA A 29 -11.74 16.07 -2.36
C ALA A 29 -11.70 16.41 -3.85
N ARG A 30 -11.16 17.58 -4.20
CA ARG A 30 -10.99 18.00 -5.60
C ARG A 30 -10.08 17.05 -6.38
N MET A 31 -8.96 16.61 -5.80
CA MET A 31 -8.04 15.65 -6.43
C MET A 31 -8.67 14.27 -6.63
N ALA A 32 -9.49 13.84 -5.67
CA ALA A 32 -10.22 12.58 -5.71
C ALA A 32 -11.51 12.64 -6.56
N GLY A 33 -11.85 13.79 -7.14
CA GLY A 33 -13.09 13.96 -7.90
C GLY A 33 -14.36 13.79 -7.05
N LEU A 34 -14.26 14.02 -5.74
CA LEU A 34 -15.35 13.85 -4.79
C LEU A 34 -15.86 15.20 -4.30
N SER A 35 -17.12 15.23 -3.84
CA SER A 35 -17.59 16.32 -3.01
C SER A 35 -16.89 16.27 -1.64
N GLN A 36 -16.60 17.44 -1.06
CA GLN A 36 -16.00 17.53 0.28
C GLN A 36 -16.82 16.77 1.35
N PRO A 37 -18.17 16.83 1.39
CA PRO A 37 -18.95 16.03 2.34
C PRO A 37 -18.80 14.53 2.15
N HIS A 38 -18.65 14.05 0.91
CA HIS A 38 -18.43 12.63 0.65
C HIS A 38 -17.07 12.18 1.18
N LEU A 39 -16.00 12.93 0.87
CA LEU A 39 -14.67 12.64 1.38
C LEU A 39 -14.62 12.67 2.91
N HIS A 40 -15.22 13.70 3.54
CA HIS A 40 -15.31 13.81 5.00
C HIS A 40 -15.94 12.58 5.63
N ASN A 41 -17.03 12.08 5.05
CA ASN A 41 -17.69 10.86 5.53
C ASN A 41 -16.82 9.61 5.35
N VAL A 42 -16.03 9.53 4.27
CA VAL A 42 -15.04 8.45 4.08
C VAL A 42 -13.95 8.53 5.13
N LEU A 43 -13.37 9.71 5.35
CA LEU A 43 -12.32 9.92 6.35
C LEU A 43 -12.80 9.66 7.79
N LYS A 44 -14.08 9.91 8.09
CA LYS A 44 -14.70 9.57 9.38
C LYS A 44 -15.13 8.10 9.49
N GLY A 45 -14.99 7.30 8.42
CA GLY A 45 -15.44 5.91 8.39
C GLY A 45 -16.96 5.71 8.30
N VAL A 46 -17.72 6.79 8.09
CA VAL A 46 -19.17 6.73 7.86
C VAL A 46 -19.47 6.11 6.49
N ARG A 47 -18.59 6.33 5.51
CA ARG A 47 -18.64 5.71 4.18
C ARG A 47 -17.40 4.87 3.95
N ARG A 48 -17.58 3.72 3.27
CA ARG A 48 -16.47 2.86 2.87
C ARG A 48 -15.68 3.53 1.74
N LEU A 49 -14.35 3.45 1.82
CA LEU A 49 -13.47 3.77 0.70
C LEU A 49 -13.52 2.61 -0.30
N SER A 50 -13.92 2.87 -1.55
CA SER A 50 -13.86 1.85 -2.61
C SER A 50 -12.41 1.70 -3.12
N ASN A 51 -12.11 0.55 -3.72
CA ASN A 51 -10.77 0.27 -4.24
C ASN A 51 -10.41 1.20 -5.41
N GLU A 52 -11.38 1.53 -6.27
CA GLU A 52 -11.19 2.43 -7.41
C GLU A 52 -10.82 3.85 -6.93
N LEU A 53 -11.49 4.30 -5.87
CA LEU A 53 -11.21 5.59 -5.25
C LEU A 53 -9.86 5.58 -4.52
N ALA A 54 -9.52 4.48 -3.83
CA ALA A 54 -8.22 4.29 -3.22
C ALA A 54 -7.10 4.39 -4.27
N ASP A 55 -7.23 3.69 -5.40
CA ASP A 55 -6.28 3.75 -6.51
C ASP A 55 -6.13 5.17 -7.07
N GLN A 56 -7.23 5.90 -7.23
CA GLN A 56 -7.20 7.28 -7.68
C GLN A 56 -6.43 8.17 -6.70
N ILE A 57 -6.70 8.04 -5.40
CA ILE A 57 -6.01 8.82 -4.36
C ILE A 57 -4.51 8.51 -4.36
N LEU A 58 -4.12 7.23 -4.40
CA LEU A 58 -2.72 6.79 -4.45
C LEU A 58 -1.99 7.43 -5.65
N ARG A 59 -2.58 7.36 -6.85
CA ARG A 59 -2.01 7.97 -8.07
C ARG A 59 -1.86 9.47 -7.94
N GLN A 60 -2.87 10.17 -7.44
CA GLN A 60 -2.86 11.64 -7.31
C GLN A 60 -1.84 12.13 -6.28
N LEU A 61 -1.65 11.37 -5.20
CA LEU A 61 -0.66 11.66 -4.16
C LEU A 61 0.74 11.15 -4.50
N ARG A 62 0.89 10.41 -5.61
CA ARG A 62 2.15 9.77 -6.05
C ARG A 62 2.75 8.86 -4.97
N ILE A 63 1.89 8.10 -4.31
CA ILE A 63 2.29 7.07 -3.34
C ILE A 63 1.83 5.70 -3.82
N SER A 64 2.51 4.67 -3.36
CA SER A 64 2.26 3.28 -3.67
C SER A 64 1.67 2.54 -2.46
N LEU A 65 1.16 1.33 -2.68
CA LEU A 65 0.74 0.46 -1.58
C LEU A 65 1.89 0.14 -0.62
N LEU A 66 3.13 0.12 -1.11
CA LEU A 66 4.30 -0.11 -0.26
C LEU A 66 4.41 0.96 0.82
N ASP A 67 4.02 2.21 0.54
CA ASP A 67 4.10 3.32 1.50
C ASP A 67 3.10 3.19 2.66
N LEU A 68 2.15 2.23 2.56
CA LEU A 68 1.19 1.89 3.60
C LEU A 68 1.60 0.65 4.42
N LEU A 69 2.70 -0.01 4.07
CA LEU A 69 3.18 -1.21 4.76
C LEU A 69 4.02 -0.86 5.97
N THR A 70 4.02 -1.73 6.98
CA THR A 70 4.98 -1.62 8.09
C THR A 70 6.39 -1.99 7.61
N PRO A 71 7.45 -1.59 8.32
CA PRO A 71 8.81 -1.96 7.97
C PRO A 71 9.02 -3.49 7.84
N GLU A 72 8.36 -4.26 8.68
CA GLU A 72 8.43 -5.73 8.70
C GLU A 72 7.74 -6.35 7.49
N GLU A 73 6.62 -5.77 7.04
CA GLU A 73 5.90 -6.23 5.85
C GLU A 73 6.62 -5.84 4.55
N ARG A 74 7.41 -4.76 4.57
CA ARG A 74 8.29 -4.38 3.47
C ARG A 74 9.54 -5.26 3.39
N ALA A 75 9.95 -5.85 4.51
CA ALA A 75 11.15 -6.65 4.55
C ALA A 75 11.04 -7.82 3.56
N PRO A 76 12.10 -8.11 2.79
CA PRO A 76 12.11 -9.29 1.93
C PRO A 76 11.83 -10.50 2.82
N ARG A 77 10.82 -11.30 2.45
CA ARG A 77 10.57 -12.55 3.15
C ARG A 77 11.86 -13.37 3.06
N PRO A 78 12.43 -13.82 4.19
CA PRO A 78 13.54 -14.74 4.13
C PRO A 78 13.09 -15.91 3.25
N SER A 79 13.86 -16.16 2.19
CA SER A 79 13.58 -17.25 1.27
C SER A 79 13.40 -18.50 2.11
N LEU A 80 12.24 -19.16 2.04
CA LEU A 80 12.04 -20.48 2.66
C LEU A 80 12.82 -21.58 1.93
N TRP A 81 13.93 -21.20 1.29
CA TRP A 81 14.80 -22.01 0.49
C TRP A 81 16.17 -22.03 1.17
N PRO A 82 16.64 -23.16 1.73
CA PRO A 82 18.08 -23.32 1.85
C PRO A 82 18.65 -23.28 0.42
N PRO A 83 19.68 -22.48 0.12
CA PRO A 83 20.40 -22.67 -1.14
C PRO A 83 20.79 -24.15 -1.21
N LEU A 84 20.54 -24.80 -2.37
CA LEU A 84 21.00 -26.17 -2.57
C LEU A 84 22.46 -26.23 -2.12
N PRO A 85 22.84 -27.19 -1.24
CA PRO A 85 24.24 -27.32 -0.86
C PRO A 85 25.06 -27.44 -2.14
N ALA A 86 26.18 -26.71 -2.22
CA ALA A 86 26.97 -26.56 -3.44
C ALA A 86 27.33 -27.92 -4.10
N SER A 87 27.37 -28.99 -3.30
CA SER A 87 27.54 -30.38 -3.74
C SER A 87 26.47 -30.85 -4.74
N GLN A 88 25.20 -30.47 -4.57
CA GLN A 88 24.11 -30.86 -5.47
C GLN A 88 24.07 -29.99 -6.74
N ALA A 89 24.39 -28.69 -6.63
CA ALA A 89 24.45 -27.78 -7.78
C ALA A 89 25.58 -28.15 -8.76
N ALA A 90 26.68 -28.73 -8.26
CA ALA A 90 27.81 -29.18 -9.08
C ALA A 90 27.52 -30.49 -9.84
N GLN A 91 26.64 -31.36 -9.33
CA GLN A 91 26.26 -32.62 -10.00
C GLN A 91 25.35 -32.37 -11.22
N LEU A 92 24.44 -31.39 -11.15
CA LEU A 92 23.57 -31.02 -12.28
C LEU A 92 24.33 -30.38 -13.46
N ARG A 93 25.52 -29.81 -13.22
CA ARG A 93 26.39 -29.25 -14.26
C ARG A 93 27.28 -30.30 -14.94
N ARG A 94 27.43 -31.48 -14.33
CA ARG A 94 28.32 -32.55 -14.82
C ARG A 94 27.60 -33.70 -15.55
N GLY A 95 26.26 -33.71 -15.58
CA GLY A 95 25.47 -34.73 -16.27
C GLY A 95 24.89 -34.28 -17.62
N ARG A 96 25.47 -33.23 -18.23
CA ARG A 96 24.98 -32.64 -19.48
C ARG A 96 26.04 -32.63 -20.59
N ASP A 97 27.00 -33.55 -20.50
CA ASP A 97 27.94 -33.93 -21.57
C ASP A 97 27.71 -35.41 -21.91
#